data_AF-A0A377ZGX8-F1
#
_entry.id   AF-A0A377ZGX8-F1
#
_cell.length_a   1.000
_cell.length_b   1.000
_cell.length_c   1.000
_cell.angle_alpha   90.00
_cell.angle_beta   90.00
_cell.angle_gamma   90.00
#
_symmetry.space_group_name_H-M   'P 1'
#
loop_
_entity.id
_entity.type
_entity.pdbx_description
1 polymer ?
#
loop_
_entity_poly.entity_id
_entity_poly.type
_entity_poly.pdbx_seq_one_letter_code
_entity_poly.pdbx_strand_id
1 'polypeptide(L)'
;MAILSIGFACFDQFFFLNEWPQENTKNFCHDFIESGGGPAANAAWLLGLWGEEVYYIGHLQQDLYGQRIIDEFAEAGVDTSQVVFSDDMITPLASVLVNRLTGSRTIITRKMQTPPSLTYEQKLKLDDLAERLIASEEPVTILIDGHEAEISEY
;
A
#
# COMPACT_ATOMS: atom_id res chain seq x y z
N MET A 1 10.25 -20.02 -1.52
CA MET A 1 10.08 -19.13 -2.69
C MET A 1 9.72 -17.79 -2.11
N ALA A 2 10.53 -16.77 -2.35
CA ALA A 2 10.26 -15.43 -1.83
C ALA A 2 9.47 -14.61 -2.87
N ILE A 3 8.51 -13.82 -2.39
CA ILE A 3 7.73 -12.92 -3.23
C ILE A 3 7.96 -11.47 -2.78
N LEU A 4 8.46 -10.63 -3.68
CA LEU A 4 8.60 -9.19 -3.45
C LEU A 4 7.42 -8.50 -4.11
N SER A 5 6.64 -7.77 -3.33
CA SER A 5 5.59 -6.90 -3.85
C SER A 5 6.03 -5.45 -3.70
N ILE A 6 6.27 -4.80 -4.84
CA ILE A 6 6.87 -3.48 -4.92
C ILE A 6 5.85 -2.51 -5.51
N GLY A 7 5.52 -1.47 -4.75
CA GLY A 7 4.64 -0.44 -5.29
C GLY A 7 3.77 0.27 -4.26
N PHE A 8 2.55 0.58 -4.68
CA PHE A 8 1.65 1.46 -3.97
C PHE A 8 0.90 0.78 -2.84
N ALA A 9 0.90 1.43 -1.68
CA ALA A 9 -0.05 1.22 -0.61
C ALA A 9 -0.85 2.51 -0.37
N CYS A 10 -2.09 2.32 0.05
CA CYS A 10 -3.03 3.37 0.40
C CYS A 10 -3.85 2.90 1.59
N PHE A 11 -4.33 3.84 2.39
CA PHE A 11 -5.36 3.57 3.37
C PHE A 11 -6.69 4.09 2.82
N ASP A 12 -7.69 3.22 2.71
CA ASP A 12 -8.96 3.50 2.05
C ASP A 12 -10.07 3.66 3.10
N GLN A 13 -10.82 4.76 2.99
CA GLN A 13 -11.95 5.11 3.83
C GLN A 13 -13.24 5.04 3.02
N PHE A 14 -14.06 4.03 3.27
CA PHE A 14 -15.27 3.74 2.52
C PHE A 14 -16.48 4.41 3.18
N PHE A 15 -17.11 5.34 2.47
CA PHE A 15 -18.36 5.99 2.88
C PHE A 15 -19.51 5.45 2.03
N PHE A 16 -20.44 4.77 2.68
CA PHE A 16 -21.55 4.13 1.98
C PHE A 16 -22.79 5.04 1.93
N LEU A 17 -23.30 5.28 0.72
CA LEU A 17 -24.43 6.18 0.42
C LEU A 17 -25.50 5.45 -0.40
N ASN A 18 -26.74 5.95 -0.40
CA ASN A 18 -27.78 5.46 -1.31
C ASN A 18 -27.92 6.34 -2.58
N GLU A 19 -27.44 7.58 -2.51
CA GLU A 19 -27.44 8.54 -3.61
C GLU A 19 -26.12 9.32 -3.64
N TRP A 20 -25.77 9.82 -4.82
CA TRP A 20 -24.55 10.62 -4.96
C TRP A 20 -24.72 11.99 -4.31
N PRO A 21 -23.69 12.47 -3.58
CA PRO A 21 -23.77 13.77 -2.95
C PRO A 21 -23.87 14.85 -4.04
N GLN A 22 -24.83 15.74 -3.88
CA GLN A 22 -24.95 16.90 -4.75
C GLN A 22 -23.95 17.97 -4.32
N GLU A 23 -23.49 18.78 -5.26
CA GLU A 23 -22.60 19.90 -4.95
C GLU A 23 -23.22 20.80 -3.87
N ASN A 24 -22.39 21.25 -2.92
CA ASN A 24 -22.79 22.12 -1.82
C ASN A 24 -23.92 21.55 -0.92
N THR A 25 -23.91 20.23 -0.69
CA THR A 25 -24.82 19.57 0.26
C THR A 25 -24.07 18.88 1.41
N LYS A 26 -24.75 18.77 2.56
CA LYS A 26 -24.29 17.96 3.68
C LYS A 26 -24.96 16.60 3.60
N ASN A 27 -24.16 15.54 3.58
CA ASN A 27 -24.64 14.16 3.48
C ASN A 27 -24.20 13.37 4.71
N PHE A 28 -24.95 12.32 5.04
CA PHE A 28 -24.58 11.35 6.07
C PHE A 28 -24.35 10.00 5.41
N CYS A 29 -23.25 9.32 5.74
CA CYS A 29 -23.04 7.95 5.32
C CYS A 29 -23.90 7.00 6.16
N HIS A 30 -24.35 5.91 5.55
CA HIS A 30 -25.07 4.83 6.24
C HIS A 30 -24.12 3.89 6.96
N ASP A 31 -22.92 3.72 6.42
CA ASP A 31 -21.91 2.83 6.94
C ASP A 31 -20.52 3.39 6.64
N PHE A 32 -19.54 2.91 7.38
CA PHE A 32 -18.15 3.34 7.29
C PHE A 32 -17.22 2.16 7.56
N ILE A 33 -16.32 1.89 6.62
CA ILE A 33 -15.29 0.86 6.74
C ILE A 33 -13.95 1.50 6.38
N GLU A 34 -12.89 1.04 7.01
CA GLU A 34 -11.52 1.41 6.66
C GLU A 34 -10.73 0.13 6.36
N SER A 35 -9.83 0.18 5.39
CA SER A 35 -8.87 -0.89 5.11
C SER A 35 -7.66 -0.37 4.36
N GLY A 36 -6.58 -1.14 4.36
CA GLY A 36 -5.51 -1.02 3.38
C GLY A 36 -6.02 -1.22 1.95
N GLY A 37 -5.26 -0.65 1.02
CA GLY A 37 -5.52 -0.65 -0.41
C GLY A 37 -4.24 -0.41 -1.21
N GLY A 38 -4.38 -0.42 -2.53
CA GLY A 38 -3.26 -0.28 -3.46
C GLY A 38 -2.93 -1.59 -4.17
N PRO A 39 -2.54 -1.58 -5.46
CA PRO A 39 -2.37 -2.81 -6.23
C PRO A 39 -1.29 -3.73 -5.66
N ALA A 40 -0.09 -3.20 -5.37
CA ALA A 40 0.98 -3.97 -4.74
C ALA A 40 0.59 -4.42 -3.33
N ALA A 41 0.09 -3.50 -2.50
CA ALA A 41 -0.31 -3.82 -1.14
C ALA A 41 -1.39 -4.92 -1.05
N ASN A 42 -2.41 -4.87 -1.91
CA ASN A 42 -3.46 -5.89 -1.97
C ASN A 42 -2.91 -7.26 -2.39
N ALA A 43 -1.98 -7.29 -3.34
CA ALA A 43 -1.33 -8.53 -3.75
C ALA A 43 -0.50 -9.11 -2.61
N ALA A 44 0.29 -8.27 -1.93
CA ALA A 44 1.09 -8.69 -0.78
C ALA A 44 0.23 -9.24 0.35
N TRP A 45 -0.83 -8.53 0.74
CA TRP A 45 -1.73 -8.93 1.82
C TRP A 45 -2.41 -10.27 1.52
N LEU A 46 -2.92 -10.47 0.29
CA LEU A 46 -3.55 -11.73 -0.09
C LEU A 46 -2.59 -12.92 -0.06
N LEU A 47 -1.37 -12.72 -0.56
CA LEU A 47 -0.34 -13.76 -0.58
C LEU A 47 0.13 -14.10 0.84
N GLY A 48 0.30 -13.10 1.70
CA GLY A 48 0.59 -13.31 3.12
C GLY A 48 -0.53 -14.10 3.80
N LEU A 49 -1.80 -13.75 3.55
CA LEU A 49 -2.95 -14.50 4.06
C LEU A 49 -2.95 -15.98 3.63
N TRP A 50 -2.38 -16.28 2.46
CA TRP A 50 -2.20 -17.66 1.97
C TRP A 50 -0.98 -18.38 2.56
N GLY A 51 -0.19 -17.71 3.40
CA GLY A 51 0.98 -18.26 4.07
C GLY A 51 2.24 -18.26 3.21
N GLU A 52 2.28 -17.49 2.13
CA GLU A 52 3.48 -17.31 1.31
C GLU A 52 4.50 -16.41 2.02
N GLU A 53 5.78 -16.58 1.67
CA GLU A 53 6.85 -15.69 2.15
C GLU A 53 6.86 -14.40 1.31
N VAL A 54 6.26 -13.34 1.85
CA VAL A 54 6.05 -12.08 1.13
C VAL A 54 6.79 -10.94 1.81
N TYR A 55 7.50 -10.15 1.00
CA TYR A 55 8.13 -8.89 1.38
C TYR A 55 7.40 -7.75 0.67
N TYR A 56 6.82 -6.83 1.43
CA TYR A 56 6.26 -5.61 0.86
C TYR A 56 7.30 -4.48 0.86
N ILE A 57 7.47 -3.84 -0.30
CA ILE A 57 8.43 -2.77 -0.52
C ILE A 57 7.67 -1.57 -1.11
N GLY A 58 7.57 -0.50 -0.34
CA GLY A 58 6.89 0.72 -0.76
C GLY A 58 7.28 1.91 0.13
N HIS A 59 6.82 3.09 -0.26
CA HIS A 59 7.19 4.34 0.41
C HIS A 59 6.01 4.89 1.22
N LEU A 60 6.19 5.05 2.53
CA LEU A 60 5.18 5.55 3.46
C LEU A 60 5.74 6.68 4.32
N GLN A 61 4.84 7.45 4.92
CA GLN A 61 5.19 8.30 6.05
C GLN A 61 5.04 7.49 7.34
N GLN A 62 5.86 7.77 8.36
CA GLN A 62 5.66 7.18 9.69
C GLN A 62 4.54 7.91 10.46
N ASP A 63 3.34 7.89 9.88
CA ASP A 63 2.13 8.53 10.40
C ASP A 63 1.08 7.48 10.82
N LEU A 64 -0.09 7.94 11.28
CA LEU A 64 -1.17 7.07 11.73
C LEU A 64 -1.60 6.07 10.64
N TYR A 65 -1.71 6.52 9.38
CA TYR A 65 -2.19 5.67 8.29
C TYR A 65 -1.09 4.72 7.82
N GLY A 66 0.16 5.15 7.83
CA GLY A 66 1.31 4.32 7.56
C GLY A 66 1.38 3.17 8.56
N GLN A 67 1.21 3.47 9.85
CA GLN A 67 1.18 2.44 10.89
C GLN A 67 0.01 1.45 10.70
N ARG A 68 -1.20 1.94 10.35
CA ARG A 68 -2.35 1.04 10.08
C ARG A 68 -2.09 0.08 8.93
N ILE A 69 -1.46 0.55 7.85
CA ILE A 69 -1.06 -0.32 6.73
C ILE A 69 -0.07 -1.39 7.20
N ILE A 70 0.91 -1.01 8.03
CA ILE A 70 1.89 -1.96 8.60
C ILE A 70 1.21 -2.99 9.50
N ASP A 71 0.26 -2.56 10.34
CA ASP A 71 -0.48 -3.45 11.24
C ASP A 71 -1.28 -4.49 10.43
N GLU A 72 -1.97 -4.09 9.35
CA GLU A 72 -2.70 -5.01 8.47
C GLU A 72 -1.78 -6.01 7.74
N PHE A 73 -0.59 -5.57 7.33
CA PHE A 73 0.42 -6.47 6.77
C PHE A 73 0.90 -7.49 7.81
N ALA A 74 1.13 -7.06 9.05
CA ALA A 74 1.56 -7.94 10.13
C ALA A 74 0.48 -8.99 10.46
N GLU A 75 -0.81 -8.62 10.42
CA GLU A 75 -1.92 -9.57 10.56
C GLU A 75 -1.93 -10.65 9.47
N ALA A 76 -1.52 -10.30 8.25
CA ALA A 76 -1.39 -11.24 7.14
C ALA A 76 -0.02 -11.94 7.08
N GLY A 77 0.91 -11.69 8.02
CA GLY A 77 2.24 -12.30 7.98
C GLY A 77 3.16 -11.79 6.87
N VAL A 78 2.90 -10.59 6.34
CA VAL A 78 3.75 -9.94 5.34
C VAL A 78 4.92 -9.25 6.03
N ASP A 79 6.13 -9.48 5.53
CA ASP A 79 7.34 -8.80 6.00
C ASP A 79 7.35 -7.36 5.44
N THR A 80 7.27 -6.39 6.34
CA THR A 80 7.36 -4.96 6.03
C THR A 80 8.71 -4.36 6.43
N SER A 81 9.71 -5.20 6.70
CA SER A 81 11.03 -4.74 7.11
C SER A 81 11.64 -3.84 6.06
N GLN A 82 11.27 -3.96 4.78
CA GLN A 82 11.78 -3.17 3.65
C GLN A 82 10.96 -1.93 3.31
N VAL A 83 9.88 -1.65 4.05
CA VAL A 83 9.15 -0.39 3.85
C VAL A 83 10.09 0.78 4.10
N VAL A 84 10.02 1.74 3.19
CA VAL A 84 10.77 2.98 3.25
C VAL A 84 9.90 4.02 3.95
N PHE A 85 10.37 4.52 5.09
CA PHE A 85 9.73 5.62 5.78
C PHE A 85 10.48 6.92 5.51
N SER A 86 9.74 7.99 5.20
CA SER A 86 10.27 9.34 5.02
C SER A 86 9.30 10.38 5.60
N ASP A 87 9.83 11.36 6.31
CA ASP A 87 9.06 12.50 6.81
C ASP A 87 8.57 13.42 5.67
N ASP A 88 9.24 13.38 4.51
CA ASP A 88 8.88 14.14 3.30
C ASP A 88 7.81 13.43 2.45
N MET A 89 7.47 12.18 2.78
CA MET A 89 6.40 11.42 2.13
C MET A 89 5.05 11.78 2.74
N ILE A 90 3.96 11.50 2.03
CA ILE A 90 2.63 11.41 2.62
C ILE A 90 2.12 9.99 2.43
N THR A 91 1.59 9.36 3.49
CA THR A 91 0.89 8.10 3.32
C THR A 91 -0.35 8.33 2.46
N PRO A 92 -0.51 7.60 1.34
CA PRO A 92 -1.68 7.75 0.50
C PRO A 92 -2.98 7.42 1.26
N LEU A 93 -3.97 8.30 1.14
CA LEU A 93 -5.27 8.16 1.78
C LEU A 93 -6.36 8.37 0.75
N ALA A 94 -7.30 7.43 0.65
CA ALA A 94 -8.42 7.53 -0.27
C ALA A 94 -9.76 7.66 0.46
N SER A 95 -10.60 8.59 0.01
CA SER A 95 -12.03 8.60 0.32
C SER A 95 -12.78 7.90 -0.80
N VAL A 96 -13.39 6.77 -0.49
CA VAL A 96 -14.14 5.93 -1.43
C VAL A 96 -15.63 6.09 -1.14
N LEU A 97 -16.33 6.83 -2.00
CA LEU A 97 -17.78 6.94 -1.95
C LEU A 97 -18.39 5.75 -2.68
N VAL A 98 -19.19 4.94 -1.98
CA VAL A 98 -19.84 3.74 -2.55
C VAL A 98 -21.35 3.91 -2.55
N ASN A 99 -21.97 3.81 -3.72
CA ASN A 99 -23.42 3.71 -3.81
C ASN A 99 -23.86 2.26 -3.54
N ARG A 100 -24.59 2.05 -2.43
CA ARG A 100 -25.04 0.73 -1.97
C ARG A 100 -26.08 0.10 -2.88
N LEU A 101 -26.87 0.91 -3.59
CA LEU A 101 -27.98 0.44 -4.42
C LEU A 101 -27.49 -0.03 -5.79
N THR A 102 -26.42 0.58 -6.31
CA THR A 102 -25.88 0.28 -7.65
C THR A 102 -24.54 -0.43 -7.62
N GLY A 103 -23.82 -0.40 -6.50
CA GLY A 103 -22.44 -0.90 -6.38
C GLY A 103 -21.37 -0.01 -7.04
N SER A 104 -21.75 1.10 -7.66
CA SER A 104 -20.80 2.04 -8.28
C SER A 104 -20.00 2.80 -7.21
N ARG A 105 -18.76 3.19 -7.54
CA ARG A 105 -17.89 3.93 -6.63
C ARG A 105 -17.19 5.11 -7.29
N THR A 106 -16.85 6.10 -6.48
CA THR A 106 -15.97 7.23 -6.83
C THR A 106 -14.89 7.34 -5.78
N ILE A 107 -13.64 7.48 -6.21
CA ILE A 107 -12.47 7.49 -5.32
C ILE A 107 -11.76 8.83 -5.45
N ILE A 108 -11.49 9.46 -4.31
CA ILE A 108 -10.66 10.66 -4.21
C ILE A 108 -9.43 10.28 -3.39
N THR A 109 -8.26 10.26 -4.03
CA THR A 109 -7.00 9.87 -3.38
C THR A 109 -6.10 11.06 -3.16
N ARG A 110 -5.68 11.28 -1.91
CA ARG A 110 -4.57 12.17 -1.55
C ARG A 110 -3.29 11.36 -1.60
N LYS A 111 -2.43 11.65 -2.58
CA LYS A 111 -1.09 11.09 -2.71
C LYS A 111 -0.12 12.10 -3.33
N MET A 112 1.18 11.89 -3.15
CA MET A 112 2.18 12.63 -3.92
C MET A 112 2.19 12.17 -5.37
N GLN A 113 2.45 13.10 -6.30
CA GLN A 113 2.67 12.76 -7.71
C GLN A 113 4.08 12.21 -7.94
N THR A 114 5.05 12.74 -7.20
CA THR A 114 6.44 12.33 -7.21
C THR A 114 6.84 12.05 -5.76
N PRO A 115 7.05 10.78 -5.37
CA PRO A 115 7.59 10.42 -4.06
C PRO A 115 8.98 11.03 -3.86
N PRO A 116 9.42 11.24 -2.60
CA PRO A 116 10.79 11.66 -2.32
C PRO A 116 11.78 10.58 -2.75
N SER A 117 12.98 11.00 -3.14
CA SER A 117 14.00 10.05 -3.57
C SER A 117 14.55 9.21 -2.41
N LEU A 118 14.95 7.98 -2.74
CA LEU A 118 15.57 7.09 -1.76
C LEU A 118 16.93 7.64 -1.30
N THR A 119 17.18 7.58 0.00
CA THR A 119 18.51 7.86 0.57
C THR A 119 19.46 6.69 0.30
N TYR A 120 20.77 6.94 0.45
CA TYR A 120 21.77 5.88 0.32
C TYR A 120 21.54 4.73 1.30
N GLU A 121 21.18 5.02 2.56
CA GLU A 121 20.91 4.00 3.57
C GLU A 121 19.68 3.16 3.23
N GLN A 122 18.64 3.78 2.64
CA GLN A 122 17.45 3.06 2.19
C GLN A 122 17.76 2.13 1.01
N LYS A 123 18.64 2.54 0.08
CA LYS A 123 19.12 1.69 -1.02
C LYS A 123 19.95 0.52 -0.52
N LEU A 124 20.87 0.77 0.42
CA LEU A 124 21.70 -0.27 1.03
C LEU A 124 20.87 -1.37 1.70
N LYS A 125 19.75 -0.98 2.33
CA LYS A 125 18.82 -1.93 2.94
C LYS A 125 18.15 -2.86 1.92
N LEU A 126 17.83 -2.34 0.73
CA LEU A 126 17.33 -3.14 -0.39
C LEU A 126 18.41 -4.07 -0.94
N ASP A 127 19.66 -3.59 -1.05
CA ASP A 127 20.81 -4.42 -1.44
C ASP A 127 21.00 -5.60 -0.48
N ASP A 128 20.93 -5.35 0.83
CA ASP A 128 21.05 -6.39 1.86
C ASP A 128 19.95 -7.46 1.74
N LEU A 129 18.71 -7.08 1.38
CA LEU A 129 17.66 -8.07 1.08
C LEU A 129 18.00 -8.85 -0.20
N ALA A 130 18.38 -8.16 -1.27
CA ALA A 130 18.69 -8.78 -2.54
C ALA A 130 19.83 -9.79 -2.41
N GLU A 131 20.92 -9.44 -1.71
CA GLU A 131 22.04 -10.35 -1.45
C GLU A 131 21.62 -11.60 -0.69
N ARG A 132 20.79 -11.46 0.36
CA ARG A 132 20.26 -12.59 1.11
C ARG A 132 19.40 -13.51 0.27
N LEU A 133 18.50 -12.95 -0.55
CA LEU A 133 17.63 -13.74 -1.41
C LEU A 133 18.42 -14.45 -2.52
N ILE A 134 19.41 -13.79 -3.11
CA ILE A 134 20.32 -14.41 -4.10
C ILE A 134 21.09 -15.57 -3.46
N ALA A 135 21.60 -15.39 -2.24
CA ALA A 135 22.34 -16.41 -1.52
C ALA A 135 21.49 -17.61 -1.09
N SER A 136 20.17 -17.44 -0.97
CA SER A 136 19.25 -18.54 -0.61
C SER A 136 19.09 -19.60 -1.69
N GLU A 137 19.45 -19.28 -2.94
CA GLU A 137 19.20 -20.09 -4.15
C GLU A 137 17.73 -20.45 -4.40
N GLU A 138 16.80 -19.86 -3.64
CA GLU A 138 15.36 -20.07 -3.85
C GLU A 138 14.83 -19.22 -5.02
N PRO A 139 13.78 -19.69 -5.72
CA PRO A 139 13.10 -18.85 -6.70
C PRO A 139 12.55 -17.58 -6.05
N VAL A 140 12.76 -16.45 -6.72
CA VAL A 140 12.23 -15.14 -6.33
C VAL A 140 11.22 -14.68 -7.37
N THR A 141 10.02 -14.30 -6.92
CA THR A 141 9.00 -13.67 -7.75
C THR A 141 8.90 -12.20 -7.40
N ILE A 142 8.87 -11.32 -8.41
CA ILE A 142 8.74 -9.88 -8.19
C ILE A 142 7.42 -9.40 -8.84
N LEU A 143 6.58 -8.75 -8.04
CA LEU A 143 5.33 -8.12 -8.45
C LEU A 143 5.50 -6.61 -8.35
N ILE A 144 5.42 -5.90 -9.48
CA ILE A 144 5.64 -4.46 -9.56
C ILE A 144 4.40 -3.80 -10.17
N ASP A 145 3.86 -2.77 -9.51
CA ASP A 145 2.70 -2.02 -10.02
C ASP A 145 3.06 -0.70 -10.74
N GLY A 146 4.33 -0.28 -10.66
CA GLY A 146 4.88 0.89 -11.34
C GLY A 146 4.55 2.24 -10.70
N HIS A 147 3.93 2.27 -9.53
CA HIS A 147 3.63 3.52 -8.81
C HIS A 147 4.82 4.06 -8.02
N GLU A 148 5.77 3.21 -7.64
CA GLU A 148 7.01 3.58 -6.96
C GLU A 148 8.20 3.46 -7.92
N ALA A 149 8.34 4.41 -8.85
CA ALA A 149 9.25 4.29 -10.00
C ALA A 149 10.72 4.07 -9.59
N GLU A 150 11.24 4.85 -8.63
CA GLU A 150 12.64 4.70 -8.20
C GLU A 150 12.89 3.36 -7.52
N ILE A 151 11.97 2.90 -6.66
CA ILE A 151 12.08 1.58 -5.99
C ILE A 151 11.97 0.45 -7.03
N SER A 152 11.14 0.63 -8.06
CA SER A 152 10.90 -0.37 -9.10
C SER A 152 12.06 -0.50 -10.09
N GLU A 153 12.79 0.59 -10.34
CA GLU A 153 13.94 0.63 -11.24
C GLU A 153 15.24 0.15 -10.59
N TYR A 154 15.37 0.31 -9.27
CA TYR A 154 16.54 -0.07 -8.48
C TYR A 154 16.64 -1.60 -8.33
#